data_AF-A0A7C1I7V2-F1
#
_entry.id   AF-A0A7C1I7V2-F1
#
_cell.length_a   1.000
_cell.length_b   1.000
_cell.length_c   1.000
_cell.angle_alpha   90.00
_cell.angle_beta   90.00
_cell.angle_gamma   90.00
#
_symmetry.space_group_name_H-M   'P 1'
#
loop_
_entity.id
_entity.type
_entity.pdbx_description
1 polymer ?
#
loop_
_entity_poly.entity_id
_entity_poly.type
_entity_poly.pdbx_seq_one_letter_code
_entity_poly.pdbx_strand_id
1 'polypeptide(L)'
;SYTGMFSQFVNIDEGILSKRSGVSREGIYIFLKNLARMQVITYVPKRRNPVVTYLEERLDERTLHISPERYNFRKDRFVQRIEAMLRYAQSGTICRSQFLLSYFGELHAPRCGHCDVCEGQNELRPGSNEFNLILEKTEALLASEPLTVSELIARSGFRPEEILKVVDWLIDHHKITRDGKMKLCWRRKD
;
A
#
# COMPACT_ATOMS: atom_id res chain seq x y z
N SER A 1 -37.86 42.98 -25.51
CA SER A 1 -39.17 42.46 -25.91
C SER A 1 -39.01 40.99 -26.24
N TYR A 2 -39.98 40.15 -25.91
CA TYR A 2 -39.93 38.71 -26.17
C TYR A 2 -40.84 38.39 -27.35
N THR A 3 -40.26 38.26 -28.54
CA THR A 3 -41.00 38.02 -29.78
C THR A 3 -41.62 36.62 -29.77
N GLY A 4 -42.88 36.49 -30.20
CA GLY A 4 -43.58 35.21 -30.27
C GLY A 4 -44.13 34.69 -28.93
N MET A 5 -44.10 35.49 -27.87
CA MET A 5 -44.55 35.09 -26.52
C MET A 5 -46.01 34.63 -26.43
N PHE A 6 -46.88 35.08 -27.35
CA PHE A 6 -48.29 34.68 -27.39
C PHE A 6 -48.58 33.50 -28.33
N SER A 7 -47.61 33.07 -29.13
CA SER A 7 -47.78 32.00 -30.13
C SER A 7 -46.97 30.75 -29.84
N GLN A 8 -45.88 30.85 -29.07
CA GLN A 8 -44.99 29.74 -28.75
C GLN A 8 -44.29 29.93 -27.39
N PHE A 9 -43.68 28.86 -26.88
CA PHE A 9 -42.82 28.96 -25.71
C PHE A 9 -41.57 29.78 -26.03
N VAL A 10 -41.27 30.74 -25.15
CA VAL A 10 -40.09 31.61 -25.27
C VAL A 10 -39.30 31.57 -23.98
N ASN A 11 -37.98 31.48 -24.09
CA ASN A 11 -37.09 31.59 -22.94
C ASN A 11 -37.13 33.03 -22.40
N ILE A 12 -37.57 33.18 -21.15
CA ILE A 12 -37.60 34.46 -20.45
C ILE A 12 -36.40 34.58 -19.50
N ASP A 13 -35.83 35.78 -19.42
CA ASP A 13 -34.81 36.11 -18.44
C ASP A 13 -35.43 36.89 -17.29
N GLU A 14 -35.60 36.22 -16.15
CA GLU A 14 -36.12 36.83 -14.92
C GLU A 14 -35.26 38.00 -14.40
N GLY A 15 -33.96 38.01 -14.70
CA GLY A 15 -33.06 39.11 -14.35
C GLY A 15 -33.31 40.36 -15.18
N ILE A 16 -33.60 40.20 -16.48
CA ILE A 16 -34.02 41.33 -17.33
C ILE A 16 -35.38 41.87 -16.87
N LEU A 17 -36.31 40.98 -16.51
CA LEU A 17 -37.61 41.39 -15.97
C LEU A 17 -37.44 42.16 -14.65
N SER A 18 -36.55 41.69 -13.76
CA SER A 18 -36.25 42.32 -12.47
C SER A 18 -35.75 43.75 -12.64
N LYS A 19 -34.78 43.96 -13.54
CA LYS A 19 -34.24 45.29 -13.83
C LYS A 19 -35.29 46.26 -14.39
N ARG A 20 -36.24 45.76 -15.19
CA ARG A 20 -37.26 46.60 -15.86
C ARG A 20 -38.46 46.90 -14.97
N SER A 21 -38.84 45.99 -14.08
CA SER A 21 -40.00 46.16 -13.20
C SER A 21 -39.64 46.72 -11.82
N GLY A 22 -38.36 46.74 -11.45
CA GLY A 22 -37.91 47.11 -10.11
C GLY A 22 -38.21 46.07 -9.02
N VAL A 23 -38.73 44.89 -9.41
CA VAL A 23 -39.07 43.80 -8.49
C VAL A 23 -37.89 42.84 -8.38
N SER A 24 -37.67 42.26 -7.20
CA SER A 24 -36.63 41.23 -7.03
C SER A 24 -36.88 40.01 -7.91
N ARG A 25 -35.81 39.27 -8.23
CA ARG A 25 -35.90 38.06 -9.04
C ARG A 25 -36.79 37.00 -8.38
N GLU A 26 -36.71 36.85 -7.06
CA GLU A 26 -37.61 35.96 -6.30
C GLU A 26 -39.06 36.40 -6.42
N GLY A 27 -39.32 37.72 -6.34
CA GLY A 27 -40.66 38.28 -6.49
C GLY A 27 -41.26 37.95 -7.86
N ILE A 28 -40.50 38.16 -8.94
CA ILE A 28 -40.95 37.82 -10.30
C ILE A 28 -41.25 36.32 -10.44
N TYR A 29 -40.38 35.46 -9.91
CA TYR A 29 -40.61 34.03 -9.90
C TYR A 29 -41.94 33.66 -9.21
N ILE A 30 -42.20 34.26 -8.04
CA ILE A 30 -43.46 34.05 -7.30
C ILE A 30 -44.66 34.55 -8.11
N PHE A 31 -44.57 35.74 -8.72
CA PHE A 31 -45.64 36.29 -9.55
C PHE A 31 -45.96 35.41 -10.75
N LEU A 32 -44.94 34.97 -11.50
CA LEU A 32 -45.12 34.08 -12.66
C LEU A 32 -45.71 32.73 -12.24
N LYS A 33 -45.27 32.17 -11.12
CA LYS A 33 -45.83 30.94 -10.56
C LYS A 33 -47.30 31.11 -10.16
N ASN A 34 -47.66 32.25 -9.56
CA ASN A 34 -49.04 32.56 -9.18
C ASN A 34 -49.94 32.74 -10.41
N LEU A 35 -49.48 33.48 -11.43
CA LEU A 35 -50.20 33.63 -12.70
C LEU A 35 -50.43 32.28 -13.38
N ALA A 36 -49.42 31.40 -13.36
CA ALA A 36 -49.56 30.06 -13.89
C ALA A 36 -50.55 29.20 -13.10
N ARG A 37 -50.55 29.31 -11.76
CA ARG A 37 -51.55 28.64 -10.90
C ARG A 37 -52.97 29.11 -11.21
N MET A 38 -53.15 30.39 -11.50
CA MET A 38 -54.43 30.98 -11.92
C MET A 38 -54.79 30.68 -13.39
N GLN A 39 -53.99 29.85 -14.09
CA GLN A 39 -54.19 29.48 -15.49
C GLN A 39 -54.15 30.69 -16.46
N VAL A 40 -53.51 31.79 -16.07
CA VAL A 40 -53.35 32.98 -16.92
C VAL A 40 -52.22 32.80 -17.92
N ILE A 41 -51.16 32.07 -17.53
CA ILE A 41 -49.99 31.78 -18.37
C ILE A 41 -49.53 30.33 -18.18
N THR A 42 -48.79 29.79 -19.15
CA THR A 42 -48.03 28.55 -18.94
C THR A 42 -46.58 28.90 -18.62
N TYR A 43 -46.16 28.63 -17.38
CA TYR A 43 -44.81 28.95 -16.91
C TYR A 43 -44.02 27.68 -16.58
N VAL A 44 -42.85 27.53 -17.22
CA VAL A 44 -41.90 26.45 -16.93
C VAL A 44 -40.71 27.06 -16.18
N PRO A 45 -40.55 26.79 -14.87
CA PRO A 45 -39.48 27.38 -14.08
C PRO A 45 -38.11 26.82 -14.45
N LYS A 46 -37.08 27.67 -14.39
CA LYS A 46 -35.70 27.25 -14.64
C LYS A 46 -35.26 26.20 -13.60
N ARG A 47 -34.71 25.07 -14.05
CA ARG A 47 -34.12 24.05 -13.18
C ARG A 47 -32.90 24.63 -12.46
N ARG A 48 -32.81 24.44 -11.13
CA ARG A 48 -31.69 24.90 -10.28
C ARG A 48 -30.63 23.83 -10.02
N ASN A 49 -30.72 22.69 -10.71
CA ASN A 49 -29.76 21.61 -10.50
C ASN A 49 -28.38 22.05 -11.00
N PRO A 50 -27.30 21.81 -10.23
CA PRO A 50 -25.95 22.04 -10.71
C PRO A 50 -25.71 21.18 -11.96
N VAL A 51 -25.17 21.79 -13.00
CA VAL A 51 -24.82 21.11 -14.25
C VAL A 51 -23.31 21.24 -14.47
N VAL A 52 -22.65 20.13 -14.77
CA VAL A 52 -21.26 20.16 -15.25
C VAL A 52 -21.31 20.57 -16.70
N THR A 53 -20.67 21.68 -17.02
CA THR A 53 -20.55 22.17 -18.40
C THR A 53 -19.13 21.91 -18.85
N TYR A 54 -18.97 21.11 -19.90
CA TYR A 54 -17.69 20.94 -20.57
C TYR A 54 -17.43 22.18 -21.42
N LEU A 55 -16.22 22.72 -21.32
CA LEU A 55 -15.80 23.92 -22.06
C LEU A 55 -15.42 23.62 -23.51
N GLU A 56 -15.20 22.34 -23.81
CA GLU A 56 -14.78 21.84 -25.10
C GLU A 56 -15.83 20.87 -25.65
N GLU A 57 -15.91 20.80 -26.98
CA GLU A 57 -16.77 19.85 -27.66
C GLU A 57 -16.27 18.41 -27.50
N ARG A 58 -17.20 17.46 -27.54
CA ARG A 58 -16.83 16.06 -27.58
C ARG A 58 -16.33 15.74 -28.99
N LEU A 59 -15.08 15.31 -29.10
CA LEU A 59 -14.53 14.82 -30.37
C LEU A 59 -15.29 13.57 -30.84
N ASP A 60 -15.60 13.53 -32.15
CA ASP A 60 -16.12 12.33 -32.82
C ASP A 60 -15.06 11.21 -32.75
N GLU A 61 -15.50 9.97 -32.60
CA GLU A 61 -14.64 8.78 -32.60
C GLU A 61 -13.75 8.73 -33.85
N ARG A 62 -14.26 9.20 -35.01
CA ARG A 62 -13.50 9.22 -36.27
C ARG A 62 -12.36 10.23 -36.27
N THR A 63 -12.45 11.27 -35.44
CA THR A 63 -11.44 12.35 -35.33
C THR A 63 -10.48 12.11 -34.17
N LEU A 64 -10.74 11.09 -33.34
CA LEU A 64 -9.89 10.73 -32.21
C LEU A 64 -8.60 10.07 -32.69
N HIS A 65 -7.52 10.84 -32.74
CA HIS A 65 -6.19 10.33 -33.09
C HIS A 65 -5.36 10.01 -31.85
N ILE A 66 -5.10 8.72 -31.61
CA ILE A 66 -4.16 8.24 -30.60
C ILE A 66 -2.85 7.87 -31.29
N SER A 67 -1.78 8.65 -31.06
CA SER A 67 -0.46 8.34 -31.63
C SER A 67 -0.01 6.94 -31.21
N PRO A 68 0.29 6.05 -32.16
CA PRO A 68 0.81 4.71 -31.87
C PRO A 68 2.11 4.76 -31.06
N GLU A 69 3.01 5.71 -31.33
CA GLU A 69 4.26 5.83 -30.59
C GLU A 69 4.01 6.18 -29.13
N ARG A 70 3.14 7.15 -28.85
CA ARG A 70 2.78 7.53 -27.47
C ARG A 70 2.05 6.40 -26.75
N TYR A 71 1.18 5.68 -27.45
CA TYR A 71 0.49 4.52 -26.89
C TYR A 71 1.48 3.42 -26.50
N ASN A 72 2.36 3.02 -27.42
CA ASN A 72 3.35 1.97 -27.17
C ASN A 72 4.33 2.37 -26.07
N PHE A 73 4.82 3.61 -26.06
CA PHE A 73 5.67 4.12 -24.98
C PHE A 73 5.02 4.00 -23.59
N ARG A 74 3.72 4.32 -23.49
CA ARG A 74 2.96 4.15 -22.24
C ARG A 74 2.77 2.68 -21.88
N LYS A 75 2.50 1.84 -22.87
CA LYS A 75 2.36 0.39 -22.70
C LYS A 75 3.65 -0.23 -22.19
N ASP A 76 4.80 0.10 -22.78
CA ASP A 76 6.10 -0.44 -22.40
C ASP A 76 6.46 -0.05 -20.96
N ARG A 77 6.25 1.21 -20.57
CA ARG A 77 6.43 1.63 -19.17
C ARG A 77 5.48 0.92 -18.22
N PHE A 78 4.25 0.65 -18.64
CA PHE A 78 3.31 -0.11 -17.83
C PHE A 78 3.79 -1.56 -17.63
N VAL A 79 4.24 -2.22 -18.69
CA VAL A 79 4.82 -3.57 -18.63
C VAL A 79 6.02 -3.61 -17.66
N GLN A 80 6.97 -2.69 -17.80
CA GLN A 80 8.13 -2.60 -16.91
C GLN A 80 7.75 -2.45 -15.43
N ARG A 81 6.70 -1.67 -15.12
CA ARG A 81 6.21 -1.51 -13.75
C ARG A 81 5.62 -2.81 -13.20
N ILE A 82 4.85 -3.53 -14.01
CA ILE A 82 4.27 -4.82 -13.62
C ILE A 82 5.38 -5.86 -13.41
N GLU A 83 6.35 -5.94 -14.30
CA GLU A 83 7.51 -6.82 -14.14
C GLU A 83 8.29 -6.50 -12.86
N ALA A 84 8.49 -5.23 -12.53
CA ALA A 84 9.12 -4.83 -11.27
C ALA A 84 8.30 -5.27 -10.04
N MET A 85 6.97 -5.15 -10.09
CA MET A 85 6.09 -5.63 -9.01
C MET A 85 6.12 -7.16 -8.87
N LEU A 86 6.15 -7.90 -9.99
CA LEU A 86 6.28 -9.35 -9.98
C LEU A 86 7.61 -9.78 -9.36
N ARG A 87 8.73 -9.16 -9.76
CA ARG A 87 10.05 -9.39 -9.16
C ARG A 87 10.05 -9.06 -7.68
N TYR A 88 9.42 -7.95 -7.28
CA TYR A 88 9.28 -7.61 -5.86
C TYR A 88 8.57 -8.73 -5.12
N ALA A 89 7.40 -9.18 -5.58
CA ALA A 89 6.61 -10.22 -4.91
C ALA A 89 7.34 -11.58 -4.83
N GLN A 90 8.02 -11.98 -5.92
CA GLN A 90 8.68 -13.28 -6.04
C GLN A 90 10.08 -13.32 -5.42
N SER A 91 10.72 -12.17 -5.18
CA SER A 91 12.05 -12.11 -4.58
C SER A 91 12.04 -12.60 -3.12
N GLY A 92 12.69 -13.72 -2.85
CA GLY A 92 12.93 -14.25 -1.49
C GLY A 92 14.33 -13.99 -0.94
N THR A 93 15.21 -13.33 -1.71
CA THR A 93 16.63 -13.18 -1.36
C THR A 93 17.04 -11.73 -1.07
N ILE A 94 16.39 -10.76 -1.71
CA ILE A 94 16.65 -9.33 -1.53
C ILE A 94 15.73 -8.77 -0.45
N CYS A 95 16.29 -8.01 0.49
CA CYS A 95 15.52 -7.28 1.50
C CYS A 95 14.44 -6.41 0.84
N ARG A 96 13.19 -6.49 1.32
CA ARG A 96 12.05 -5.75 0.76
C ARG A 96 12.30 -4.25 0.68
N SER A 97 12.84 -3.66 1.75
CA SER A 97 13.15 -2.22 1.81
C SER A 97 14.24 -1.81 0.80
N GLN A 98 15.32 -2.59 0.69
CA GLN A 98 16.36 -2.34 -0.31
C GLN A 98 15.81 -2.42 -1.74
N PHE A 99 14.93 -3.39 -2.02
CA PHE A 99 14.29 -3.51 -3.33
C PHE A 99 13.49 -2.23 -3.65
N LEU A 100 12.65 -1.77 -2.73
CA LEU A 100 11.82 -0.57 -2.92
C LEU A 100 12.69 0.67 -3.13
N LEU A 101 13.72 0.87 -2.31
CA LEU A 101 14.65 2.00 -2.44
C LEU A 101 15.36 1.97 -3.79
N SER A 102 15.83 0.81 -4.23
CA SER A 102 16.46 0.65 -5.55
C SER A 102 15.51 0.98 -6.71
N TYR A 103 14.23 0.62 -6.59
CA TYR A 103 13.20 0.94 -7.59
C TYR A 103 12.97 2.45 -7.71
N PHE A 104 13.14 3.20 -6.62
CA PHE A 104 13.04 4.67 -6.59
C PHE A 104 14.39 5.39 -6.82
N GLY A 105 15.46 4.65 -7.15
CA GLY A 105 16.77 5.23 -7.53
C GLY A 105 17.82 5.24 -6.42
N GLU A 106 17.53 4.68 -5.25
CA GLU A 106 18.46 4.59 -4.13
C GLU A 106 19.17 3.21 -4.12
N LEU A 107 20.35 3.14 -4.75
CA LEU A 107 21.05 1.88 -5.03
C LEU A 107 21.87 1.31 -3.86
N HIS A 108 22.15 2.10 -2.84
CA HIS A 108 23.09 1.74 -1.75
C HIS A 108 22.42 1.68 -0.37
N ALA A 109 21.15 1.26 -0.33
CA ALA A 109 20.45 1.07 0.93
C ALA A 109 21.00 -0.13 1.72
N PRO A 110 21.21 -0.03 3.04
CA PRO A 110 21.51 -1.19 3.88
C PRO A 110 20.28 -2.10 4.03
N ARG A 111 20.50 -3.33 4.50
CA ARG A 111 19.38 -4.25 4.82
C ARG A 111 18.58 -3.68 5.99
N CYS A 112 17.25 -3.82 5.94
CA CYS A 112 16.38 -3.24 6.96
C CYS A 112 16.29 -4.06 8.27
N GLY A 113 16.66 -5.34 8.25
CA GLY A 113 16.63 -6.22 9.42
C GLY A 113 15.26 -6.72 9.88
N HIS A 114 14.15 -6.14 9.39
CA HIS A 114 12.79 -6.38 9.93
C HIS A 114 11.75 -6.84 8.88
N CYS A 115 12.17 -7.21 7.67
CA CYS A 115 11.25 -7.76 6.65
C CYS A 115 11.35 -9.28 6.62
N ASP A 116 10.35 -9.95 6.05
CA ASP A 116 10.26 -11.40 5.88
C ASP A 116 11.56 -12.04 5.35
N VAL A 117 12.20 -11.39 4.37
CA VAL A 117 13.48 -11.86 3.81
C VAL A 117 14.65 -11.70 4.78
N CYS A 118 14.68 -10.63 5.57
CA CYS A 118 15.72 -10.43 6.59
C CYS A 118 15.50 -11.34 7.80
N GLU A 119 14.25 -11.52 8.23
CA GLU A 119 13.88 -12.41 9.33
C GLU A 119 14.24 -13.86 8.99
N GLY A 120 13.88 -14.34 7.80
CA GLY A 120 14.20 -15.69 7.35
C GLY A 120 15.71 -15.96 7.15
N GLN A 121 16.54 -14.92 7.05
CA GLN A 121 18.01 -15.05 6.98
C GLN A 121 18.69 -14.85 8.35
N ASN A 122 18.01 -14.22 9.31
CA ASN A 122 18.46 -14.13 10.71
C ASN A 122 18.11 -15.40 11.51
N GLU A 123 17.43 -16.37 10.89
CA GLU A 123 17.24 -17.67 11.50
C GLU A 123 18.59 -18.40 11.57
N LEU A 124 19.10 -18.58 12.79
CA LEU A 124 20.13 -19.58 13.08
C LEU A 124 19.62 -20.96 12.64
N ARG A 125 19.98 -21.37 11.43
CA ARG A 125 19.59 -22.67 10.85
C ARG A 125 20.64 -23.72 11.16
N PRO A 126 20.25 -24.94 11.59
CA PRO A 126 21.18 -26.04 11.75
C PRO A 126 22.03 -26.24 10.48
N GLY A 127 23.36 -26.24 10.64
CA GLY A 127 24.32 -26.40 9.55
C GLY A 127 24.80 -25.11 8.86
N SER A 128 24.29 -23.93 9.21
CA SER A 128 24.89 -22.67 8.76
C SER A 128 26.27 -22.44 9.41
N ASN A 129 27.15 -21.64 8.79
CA ASN A 129 28.47 -21.33 9.37
C ASN A 129 28.36 -20.73 10.78
N GLU A 130 27.39 -19.83 10.98
CA GLU A 130 27.14 -19.19 12.27
C GLU A 130 26.61 -20.20 13.29
N PHE A 131 25.70 -21.09 12.89
CA PHE A 131 25.23 -22.17 13.75
C PHE A 131 26.37 -23.11 14.16
N ASN A 132 27.23 -23.50 13.22
CA ASN A 132 28.37 -24.39 13.49
C ASN A 132 29.38 -23.72 14.43
N LEU A 133 29.62 -22.42 14.29
CA LEU A 133 30.50 -21.67 15.20
C LEU A 133 29.94 -21.66 16.64
N ILE A 134 28.64 -21.41 16.79
CA ILE A 134 27.98 -21.40 18.10
C ILE A 134 27.93 -22.82 18.67
N LEU A 135 27.70 -23.84 17.83
CA LEU A 135 27.73 -25.24 18.20
C LEU A 135 29.11 -25.64 18.74
N GLU A 136 30.18 -25.43 17.98
CA GLU A 136 31.56 -25.73 18.41
C GLU A 136 31.92 -25.04 19.73
N LYS A 137 31.54 -23.76 19.88
CA LYS A 137 31.78 -23.02 21.13
C LYS A 137 31.01 -23.61 22.31
N THR A 138 29.75 -23.97 22.09
CA THR A 138 28.88 -24.58 23.11
C THR A 138 29.38 -25.96 23.50
N GLU A 139 29.80 -26.77 22.52
CA GLU A 139 30.40 -28.09 22.74
C GLU A 139 31.70 -27.97 23.55
N ALA A 140 32.57 -27.01 23.22
CA ALA A 140 33.82 -26.75 23.95
C ALA A 140 33.58 -26.32 25.41
N LEU A 141 32.59 -25.46 25.67
CA LEU A 141 32.23 -25.02 27.02
C LEU A 141 31.64 -26.16 27.87
N LEU A 142 30.80 -27.01 27.27
CA LEU A 142 30.21 -28.17 27.96
C LEU A 142 31.19 -29.33 28.13
N ALA A 143 32.26 -29.39 27.33
CA ALA A 143 33.32 -30.37 27.48
C ALA A 143 34.19 -30.11 28.72
N SER A 144 34.37 -28.85 29.12
CA SER A 144 35.16 -28.51 30.31
C SER A 144 34.42 -28.76 31.62
N GLU A 145 33.14 -28.36 31.69
CA GLU A 145 32.32 -28.58 32.88
C GLU A 145 30.82 -28.54 32.58
N PRO A 146 29.97 -29.15 33.44
CA PRO A 146 28.53 -29.00 33.35
C PRO A 146 28.07 -27.56 33.69
N LEU A 147 27.44 -26.91 32.71
CA LEU A 147 26.98 -25.51 32.80
C LEU A 147 25.47 -25.42 32.68
N THR A 148 24.87 -24.45 33.37
CA THR A 148 23.48 -24.03 33.13
C THR A 148 23.38 -23.24 31.83
N VAL A 149 22.16 -23.13 31.28
CA VAL A 149 21.89 -22.31 30.08
C VAL A 149 22.34 -20.86 30.30
N SER A 150 22.07 -20.29 31.48
CA SER A 150 22.46 -18.92 31.81
C SER A 150 23.98 -18.73 31.82
N GLU A 151 24.74 -19.71 32.32
CA GLU A 151 26.21 -19.67 32.31
C GLU A 151 26.78 -19.81 30.89
N LEU A 152 26.15 -20.62 30.02
CA LEU A 152 26.52 -20.71 28.60
C LEU A 152 26.32 -19.37 27.89
N ILE A 153 25.19 -18.70 28.11
CA ILE A 153 24.92 -17.38 27.53
C ILE A 153 26.00 -16.38 27.98
N ALA A 154 26.30 -16.35 29.28
CA ALA A 154 27.29 -15.42 29.84
C ALA A 154 28.72 -15.65 29.33
N ARG A 155 29.12 -16.92 29.08
CA ARG A 155 30.50 -17.28 28.69
C ARG A 155 30.72 -17.40 27.18
N SER A 156 29.65 -17.59 26.41
CA SER A 156 29.74 -17.80 24.96
C SER A 156 29.91 -16.48 24.19
N GLY A 157 29.36 -15.37 24.72
CA GLY A 157 29.39 -14.06 24.05
C GLY A 157 28.36 -13.92 22.92
N PHE A 158 27.49 -14.90 22.72
CA PHE A 158 26.41 -14.87 21.73
C PHE A 158 25.08 -14.39 22.33
N ARG A 159 24.11 -14.05 21.48
CA ARG A 159 22.80 -13.62 21.95
C ARG A 159 22.05 -14.80 22.58
N PRO A 160 21.22 -14.57 23.62
CA PRO A 160 20.48 -15.63 24.30
C PRO A 160 19.68 -16.55 23.35
N GLU A 161 19.03 -15.95 22.36
CA GLU A 161 18.20 -16.65 21.37
C GLU A 161 19.00 -17.64 20.51
N GLU A 162 20.27 -17.33 20.24
CA GLU A 162 21.15 -18.14 19.38
C GLU A 162 21.65 -19.36 20.15
N ILE A 163 22.03 -19.16 21.42
CA ILE A 163 22.44 -20.24 22.32
C ILE A 163 21.28 -21.18 22.61
N LEU A 164 20.08 -20.64 22.88
CA LEU A 164 18.88 -21.45 23.13
C LEU A 164 18.58 -22.37 21.95
N LYS A 165 18.64 -21.85 20.71
CA LYS A 165 18.44 -22.66 19.49
C LYS A 165 19.43 -23.81 19.39
N VAL A 166 20.72 -23.58 19.67
CA VAL A 166 21.75 -24.62 19.62
C VAL A 166 21.57 -25.65 20.75
N VAL A 167 21.24 -25.20 21.96
CA VAL A 167 20.96 -26.07 23.11
C VAL A 167 19.74 -26.95 22.86
N ASP A 168 18.63 -26.38 22.36
CA ASP A 168 17.42 -27.12 22.03
C ASP A 168 17.72 -28.16 20.93
N TRP A 169 18.48 -27.77 19.89
CA TRP A 169 18.92 -28.71 18.86
C TRP A 169 19.77 -29.86 19.43
N LEU A 170 20.70 -29.59 20.34
CA LEU A 170 21.53 -30.61 21.00
C LEU A 170 20.69 -31.56 21.88
N ILE A 171 19.65 -31.06 22.54
CA ILE A 171 18.72 -31.87 23.35
C ILE A 171 17.85 -32.75 22.46
N ASP A 172 17.27 -32.18 21.40
CA ASP A 172 16.42 -32.86 20.42
C ASP A 172 17.18 -34.00 19.71
N HIS A 173 18.47 -33.82 19.46
CA HIS A 173 19.35 -34.85 18.88
C HIS A 173 19.99 -35.77 19.92
N HIS A 174 19.53 -35.72 21.18
CA HIS A 174 19.97 -36.54 22.30
C HIS A 174 21.48 -36.51 22.59
N LYS A 175 22.16 -35.42 22.22
CA LYS A 175 23.59 -35.21 22.48
C LYS A 175 23.87 -34.79 23.93
N ILE A 176 22.99 -33.96 24.49
CA ILE A 176 23.11 -33.44 25.87
C ILE A 176 21.83 -33.69 26.66
N THR A 177 21.94 -33.74 28.00
CA THR A 177 20.82 -33.86 28.93
C THR A 177 20.93 -32.83 30.04
N ARG A 178 19.81 -32.52 30.70
CA ARG A 178 19.80 -31.73 31.94
C ARG A 178 19.94 -32.66 33.14
N ASP A 179 20.82 -32.31 34.09
CA ASP A 179 20.92 -33.00 35.38
C ASP A 179 19.85 -32.51 36.37
N GLY A 180 19.80 -33.12 37.56
CA GLY A 180 18.87 -32.75 38.63
C GLY A 180 19.06 -31.34 39.23
N LYS A 181 20.12 -30.63 38.83
CA LYS A 181 20.43 -29.23 39.19
C LYS A 181 20.31 -28.29 37.99
N MET A 182 19.64 -28.72 36.91
CA MET A 182 19.45 -27.96 35.65
C MET A 182 20.75 -27.64 34.89
N LYS A 183 21.84 -28.36 35.17
CA LYS A 183 23.08 -28.25 34.40
C LYS A 183 23.02 -29.14 33.16
N LEU A 184 23.54 -28.64 32.05
CA LEU A 184 23.66 -29.39 30.80
C LEU A 184 24.92 -30.25 30.84
N CYS A 185 24.77 -31.52 30.48
CA CYS A 185 25.85 -32.50 30.47
C CYS A 185 25.79 -33.32 29.17
N TRP A 186 26.95 -33.73 28.65
CA TRP A 186 27.01 -34.71 27.58
C TRP A 186 26.41 -36.04 28.02
N ARG A 187 25.55 -36.62 27.18
CA ARG A 187 25.02 -37.96 27.42
C ARG A 187 26.19 -38.95 27.31
N ARG A 188 26.44 -39.75 28.34
CA ARG A 188 27.37 -40.88 28.22
C ARG A 188 26.81 -41.83 27.16
N LYS A 189 27.65 -42.19 26.17
CA LYS A 189 27.35 -43.29 25.27
C LYS A 189 27.37 -44.57 26.12
N ASP A 190 26.22 -45.20 26.27
CA ASP A 190 26.13 -46.63 26.59
C ASP A 190 26.58 -47.46 25.38
#